data_AF-A0A4R3FUG3-F1
#
_entry.id   AF-A0A4R3FUG3-F1
#
_cell.length_a   1.000
_cell.length_b   1.000
_cell.length_c   1.000
_cell.angle_alpha   90.00
_cell.angle_beta   90.00
_cell.angle_gamma   90.00
#
_symmetry.space_group_name_H-M   'P 1'
#
loop_
_entity.id
_entity.type
_entity.pdbx_description
1 polymer ?
#
loop_
_entity_poly.entity_id
_entity_poly.type
_entity_poly.pdbx_seq_one_letter_code
_entity_poly.pdbx_strand_id
1 'polypeptide(L)'
;MGSGAGRILAAAGILISLWPAAARPAELPVFQGYCEEMSQRALNPAQGFLAYIQCTTQENRAKAQLARHWSLVTDSDMKICSKYKGTKNEIRSYLDLMGCVARLVGQRCYSGEVSCGGIPL
;
A
#
# COMPACT_ATOMS: atom_id res chain seq x y z
N MET A 1 -49.44 -48.78 -28.17
CA MET A 1 -49.40 -47.30 -28.36
C MET A 1 -49.61 -46.63 -27.00
N GLY A 2 -48.76 -45.64 -26.65
CA GLY A 2 -48.78 -44.87 -25.39
C GLY A 2 -47.74 -45.37 -24.38
N SER A 3 -46.51 -44.85 -24.22
CA SER A 3 -45.90 -43.51 -24.29
C SER A 3 -46.06 -42.66 -23.03
N GLY A 4 -44.92 -42.35 -22.39
CA GLY A 4 -44.69 -41.22 -21.48
C GLY A 4 -44.68 -41.55 -19.97
N ALA A 5 -43.80 -41.01 -19.13
CA ALA A 5 -42.63 -40.17 -19.31
C ALA A 5 -41.87 -40.18 -17.96
N GLY A 6 -40.59 -40.53 -17.98
CA GLY A 6 -39.70 -40.39 -16.83
C GLY A 6 -39.46 -38.92 -16.52
N ARG A 7 -39.72 -38.51 -15.28
CA ARG A 7 -39.40 -37.16 -14.79
C ARG A 7 -37.90 -37.08 -14.49
N ILE A 8 -37.12 -36.58 -15.45
CA ILE A 8 -35.75 -36.16 -15.21
C ILE A 8 -35.80 -34.80 -14.52
N LEU A 9 -35.44 -34.77 -13.23
CA LEU A 9 -35.16 -33.53 -12.52
C LEU A 9 -33.83 -32.98 -13.02
N ALA A 10 -33.88 -31.96 -13.88
CA ALA A 10 -32.70 -31.21 -14.28
C ALA A 10 -32.21 -30.39 -13.08
N ALA A 11 -31.15 -30.86 -12.42
CA ALA A 11 -30.39 -30.06 -11.47
C ALA A 11 -29.68 -28.94 -12.25
N ALA A 12 -30.24 -27.74 -12.22
CA ALA A 12 -29.61 -26.54 -12.73
C ALA A 12 -28.38 -26.24 -11.85
N GLY A 13 -27.21 -26.71 -12.28
CA GLY A 13 -25.93 -26.38 -11.67
C GLY A 13 -25.64 -24.89 -11.87
N ILE A 14 -25.79 -24.11 -10.81
CA ILE A 14 -25.31 -22.72 -10.77
C ILE A 14 -23.78 -22.80 -10.74
N LEU A 15 -23.16 -22.65 -11.90
CA LEU A 15 -21.72 -22.42 -12.01
C LEU A 15 -21.44 -21.01 -11.47
N ILE A 16 -21.25 -20.91 -10.16
CA ILE A 16 -20.67 -19.71 -9.55
C ILE A 16 -19.24 -19.65 -10.06
N SER A 17 -19.01 -18.82 -11.08
CA SER A 17 -17.68 -18.49 -11.55
C SER A 17 -16.93 -17.82 -10.39
N LEU A 18 -16.13 -18.59 -9.64
CA LEU A 18 -15.12 -18.06 -8.72
C LEU A 18 -14.05 -17.40 -9.59
N TRP A 19 -14.32 -16.18 -10.06
CA TRP A 19 -13.25 -15.32 -10.51
C TRP A 19 -12.38 -15.01 -9.29
N PRO A 20 -11.06 -15.29 -9.35
CA PRO A 20 -10.17 -14.86 -8.29
C PRO A 20 -10.30 -13.34 -8.22
N ALA A 21 -10.63 -12.83 -7.03
CA ALA A 21 -10.61 -11.40 -6.78
C ALA A 21 -9.19 -10.93 -7.06
N ALA A 22 -8.98 -10.30 -8.22
CA ALA A 22 -7.73 -9.63 -8.52
C ALA A 22 -7.55 -8.58 -7.41
N ALA A 23 -6.56 -8.79 -6.54
CA ALA A 23 -6.20 -7.83 -5.52
C ALA A 23 -5.91 -6.51 -6.24
N ARG A 24 -6.72 -5.49 -5.95
CA ARG A 24 -6.50 -4.17 -6.56
C ARG A 24 -5.18 -3.63 -6.00
N PRO A 25 -4.36 -2.97 -6.82
CA PRO A 25 -3.22 -2.24 -6.28
C PRO A 25 -3.77 -1.21 -5.28
N ALA A 26 -3.16 -1.13 -4.10
CA ALA A 26 -3.56 -0.17 -3.10
C ALA A 26 -3.46 1.25 -3.69
N GLU A 27 -4.21 2.22 -3.18
CA GLU A 27 -4.04 3.62 -3.58
C GLU A 27 -2.91 4.27 -2.76
N LEU A 28 -2.03 5.03 -3.41
CA LEU A 28 -0.93 5.73 -2.74
C LEU A 28 -1.52 6.86 -1.87
N PRO A 29 -1.37 6.83 -0.53
CA PRO A 29 -1.93 7.87 0.33
C PRO A 29 -1.29 9.24 0.10
N VAL A 30 -2.06 10.28 0.43
CA VAL A 30 -1.63 11.67 0.39
C VAL A 30 -1.32 12.15 1.80
N PHE A 31 -0.07 12.49 2.07
CA PHE A 31 0.35 13.12 3.33
C PHE A 31 0.48 14.64 3.14
N GLN A 32 0.03 15.42 4.13
CA GLN A 32 0.09 16.88 4.13
C GLN A 32 0.51 17.40 5.52
N GLY A 33 1.15 18.57 5.56
CA GLY A 33 1.49 19.27 6.80
C GLY A 33 2.62 18.67 7.63
N TYR A 34 3.14 17.48 7.31
CA TYR A 34 4.21 16.83 8.08
C TYR A 34 5.48 17.69 8.18
N CYS A 35 6.01 18.16 7.05
CA CYS A 35 7.22 18.98 7.05
C CYS A 35 7.02 20.35 7.69
N GLU A 36 5.81 20.91 7.58
CA GLU A 36 5.47 22.16 8.26
C GLU A 36 5.51 21.96 9.78
N GLU A 37 4.82 20.95 10.31
CA GLU A 37 4.85 20.60 11.74
C GLU A 37 6.27 20.34 12.24
N MET A 38 7.07 19.59 11.49
CA MET A 38 8.45 19.28 11.88
C MET A 38 9.35 20.52 11.88
N SER A 39 9.14 21.44 10.93
CA SER A 39 9.93 22.68 10.85
C SER A 39 9.69 23.65 12.01
N GLN A 40 8.50 23.62 12.61
CA GLN A 40 8.14 24.48 13.74
C GLN A 40 8.87 24.11 15.04
N ARG A 41 9.54 22.96 15.09
CA ARG A 41 10.34 22.51 16.26
C ARG A 41 11.75 23.12 16.31
N ALA A 42 12.13 23.90 15.29
CA ALA A 42 13.44 24.53 15.23
C ALA A 42 13.59 25.71 16.20
N LEU A 43 14.81 25.97 16.65
CA LEU A 43 15.12 27.02 17.64
C LEU A 43 15.00 28.44 17.09
N ASN A 44 15.08 28.63 15.76
CA ASN A 44 14.94 29.93 15.11
C ASN A 44 14.39 29.81 13.68
N PRO A 45 13.89 30.91 13.09
CA PRO A 45 13.23 30.88 11.78
C PRO A 45 14.12 30.40 10.63
N ALA A 46 15.42 30.73 10.64
CA ALA A 46 16.34 30.30 9.59
C ALA A 46 16.57 28.78 9.63
N GLN A 47 16.75 28.21 10.82
CA GLN A 47 16.83 26.75 11.01
C GLN A 47 15.51 26.07 10.65
N GLY A 48 14.37 26.66 11.00
CA GLY A 48 13.05 26.14 10.64
C GLY A 48 12.87 26.08 9.12
N PHE A 49 13.24 27.15 8.41
CA PHE A 49 13.19 27.18 6.95
C PHE A 49 14.10 26.11 6.32
N LEU A 50 15.35 25.97 6.78
CA LEU A 50 16.26 24.92 6.28
C LEU A 50 15.72 23.52 6.55
N ALA A 51 15.19 23.26 7.75
CA ALA A 51 14.57 21.99 8.11
C ALA A 51 13.35 21.68 7.26
N TYR A 52 12.51 22.68 6.96
CA TYR A 52 11.36 22.54 6.07
C TYR A 52 11.78 22.13 4.66
N ILE A 53 12.77 22.81 4.07
CA ILE A 53 13.28 22.50 2.72
C ILE A 53 13.88 21.10 2.67
N GLN A 54 14.68 20.73 3.67
CA GLN A 54 15.28 19.40 3.76
C GLN A 54 14.21 18.31 3.90
N CYS A 55 13.23 18.49 4.79
CA CYS A 55 12.12 17.56 4.95
C CYS A 55 11.34 17.40 3.65
N THR A 56 10.96 18.50 3.01
CA THR A 56 10.19 18.50 1.77
C THR A 56 10.94 17.77 0.65
N THR A 57 12.25 17.95 0.57
CA THR A 57 13.11 17.25 -0.40
C THR A 57 13.08 15.73 -0.18
N GLN A 58 13.22 15.27 1.07
CA GLN A 58 13.20 13.86 1.41
C GLN A 58 11.83 13.23 1.18
N GLU A 59 10.76 13.91 1.59
CA GLU A 59 9.38 13.45 1.39
C GLU A 59 9.03 13.32 -0.10
N ASN A 60 9.44 14.29 -0.93
CA ASN A 60 9.24 14.22 -2.37
C ASN A 60 10.03 13.07 -3.00
N ARG A 61 11.25 12.80 -2.53
CA ARG A 61 12.06 11.66 -2.98
C ARG A 61 11.41 10.33 -2.61
N ALA A 62 10.98 10.18 -1.35
CA ALA A 62 10.30 8.99 -0.88
C ALA A 62 8.98 8.75 -1.63
N LYS A 63 8.19 9.80 -1.85
CA LYS A 63 6.97 9.75 -2.66
C LYS A 63 7.26 9.25 -4.08
N ALA A 64 8.32 9.75 -4.71
CA ALA A 64 8.71 9.33 -6.05
C ALA A 64 9.17 7.87 -6.09
N GLN A 65 9.91 7.38 -5.09
CA GLN A 65 10.31 5.97 -4.99
C GLN A 65 9.10 5.06 -4.77
N LEU A 66 8.21 5.42 -3.84
CA LEU A 66 6.95 4.72 -3.60
C LEU A 66 6.13 4.62 -4.88
N ALA A 67 5.93 5.73 -5.60
CA ALA A 67 5.15 5.75 -6.83
C ALA A 67 5.71 4.81 -7.93
N ARG A 68 7.04 4.69 -8.05
CA ARG A 68 7.67 3.79 -9.03
C ARG A 68 7.44 2.31 -8.75
N HIS A 69 7.33 1.95 -7.48
CA HIS A 69 7.27 0.55 -7.02
C HIS A 69 5.93 0.19 -6.37
N TRP A 70 4.95 1.08 -6.48
CA TRP A 70 3.68 0.96 -5.78
C TRP A 70 2.87 -0.27 -6.20
N SER A 71 3.09 -0.77 -7.42
CA SER A 71 2.48 -2.02 -7.90
C SER A 71 2.85 -3.26 -7.08
N LEU A 72 3.94 -3.19 -6.29
CA LEU A 72 4.33 -4.27 -5.38
C LEU A 72 3.55 -4.23 -4.06
N VAL A 73 2.93 -3.10 -3.73
CA VAL A 73 2.22 -2.89 -2.47
C VAL A 73 0.79 -3.40 -2.59
N THR A 74 0.38 -4.22 -1.62
CA THR A 74 -0.96 -4.81 -1.55
C THR A 74 -1.80 -4.12 -0.48
N ASP A 75 -3.12 -4.30 -0.54
CA ASP A 75 -4.05 -3.83 0.51
C ASP A 75 -3.69 -4.41 1.89
N SER A 76 -3.16 -5.63 1.94
CA SER A 76 -2.71 -6.27 3.19
C SER A 76 -1.53 -5.51 3.79
N ASP A 77 -0.55 -5.11 2.98
CA ASP A 77 0.58 -4.30 3.43
C ASP A 77 0.10 -2.96 3.98
N MET A 78 -0.84 -2.32 3.27
CA MET A 78 -1.42 -1.04 3.70
C MET A 78 -2.19 -1.16 5.01
N LYS A 79 -2.90 -2.27 5.24
CA LYS A 79 -3.57 -2.54 6.52
C LYS A 79 -2.56 -2.66 7.66
N ILE A 80 -1.41 -3.28 7.43
CA ILE A 80 -0.34 -3.41 8.43
C ILE A 80 0.28 -2.04 8.70
N CYS A 81 0.66 -1.31 7.66
CA CYS A 81 1.28 0.01 7.78
C CYS A 81 0.34 1.06 8.40
N SER A 82 -0.97 0.94 8.18
CA SER A 82 -1.98 1.86 8.72
C SER A 82 -2.57 1.42 10.06
N LYS A 83 -2.08 0.33 10.67
CA LYS A 83 -2.64 -0.25 11.90
C LYS A 83 -2.73 0.75 13.06
N TYR A 84 -1.81 1.70 13.12
CA TYR A 84 -1.68 2.67 14.22
C TYR A 84 -2.24 4.06 13.89
N LYS A 85 -3.09 4.16 12.85
CA LYS A 85 -3.74 5.42 12.47
C LYS A 85 -4.50 6.05 13.64
N GLY A 86 -4.32 7.35 13.87
CA GLY A 86 -4.90 8.08 14.99
C GLY A 86 -4.17 7.89 16.33
N THR A 87 -3.00 7.24 16.33
CA THR A 87 -2.16 7.07 17.53
C THR A 87 -0.81 7.77 17.38
N LYS A 88 -0.02 7.81 18.46
CA LYS A 88 1.34 8.36 18.43
C LYS A 88 2.31 7.67 17.46
N ASN A 89 1.97 6.45 17.01
CA ASN A 89 2.78 5.66 16.07
C ASN A 89 2.18 5.64 14.66
N GLU A 90 1.28 6.58 14.35
CA GLU A 90 0.73 6.72 13.00
C GLU A 90 1.83 7.06 11.98
N ILE A 91 1.74 6.45 10.79
CA ILE A 91 2.53 6.85 9.64
C ILE A 91 1.97 8.17 9.11
N ARG A 92 2.77 9.23 9.19
CA ARG A 92 2.37 10.59 8.79
C ARG A 92 3.18 11.17 7.64
N SER A 93 4.15 10.40 7.13
CA SER A 93 5.11 10.83 6.13
C SER A 93 5.33 9.74 5.07
N TYR A 94 5.73 10.14 3.87
CA TYR A 94 6.13 9.23 2.79
C TYR A 94 7.37 8.43 3.18
N LEU A 95 8.30 9.03 3.93
CA LEU A 95 9.48 8.33 4.42
C LEU A 95 9.11 7.17 5.36
N ASP A 96 8.20 7.41 6.32
CA ASP A 96 7.72 6.38 7.24
C ASP A 96 6.97 5.27 6.50
N LEU A 97 6.12 5.65 5.55
CA LEU A 97 5.38 4.70 4.72
C LEU A 97 6.35 3.83 3.92
N MET A 98 7.34 4.45 3.28
CA MET A 98 8.39 3.77 2.52
C MET A 98 9.13 2.76 3.39
N GLY A 99 9.51 3.12 4.62
CA GLY A 99 10.14 2.19 5.56
C GLY A 99 9.26 0.99 5.89
N CYS A 100 7.97 1.20 6.13
CA CYS A 100 7.04 0.11 6.41
C CYS A 100 6.86 -0.82 5.20
N VAL A 101 6.56 -0.28 4.02
CA VAL A 101 6.31 -1.11 2.83
C VAL A 101 7.58 -1.79 2.35
N ALA A 102 8.75 -1.14 2.42
CA ALA A 102 10.02 -1.76 2.05
C ALA A 102 10.31 -3.01 2.91
N ARG A 103 9.99 -2.96 4.21
CA ARG A 103 10.11 -4.12 5.09
C ARG A 103 9.19 -5.27 4.67
N LEU A 104 7.92 -4.99 4.41
CA LEU A 104 6.94 -6.02 4.07
C LEU A 104 7.19 -6.62 2.68
N VAL A 105 7.40 -5.76 1.68
CA VAL A 105 7.75 -6.18 0.32
C VAL A 105 9.08 -6.95 0.34
N GLY A 106 10.09 -6.50 1.10
CA GLY A 106 11.35 -7.20 1.26
C GLY A 106 11.21 -8.59 1.87
N GLN A 107 10.30 -8.77 2.84
CA GLN A 107 9.98 -10.09 3.40
C GLN A 107 9.34 -11.01 2.37
N ARG A 108 8.36 -10.52 1.61
CA ARG A 108 7.72 -11.29 0.52
C ARG A 108 8.70 -11.59 -0.61
N CYS A 109 9.66 -10.69 -0.83
CA CYS A 109 10.76 -10.91 -1.74
C CYS A 109 11.61 -12.09 -1.32
N TYR A 110 12.02 -12.08 -0.05
CA TYR A 110 12.85 -13.11 0.55
C TYR A 110 12.13 -14.47 0.59
N SER A 111 10.81 -14.49 0.79
CA SER A 111 10.00 -15.73 0.74
C SER A 111 9.73 -16.24 -0.68
N GLY A 112 10.09 -15.46 -1.72
CA GLY A 112 9.84 -15.82 -3.12
C GLY A 112 8.39 -15.59 -3.57
N GLU A 113 7.55 -14.95 -2.75
CA GLU A 113 6.18 -14.59 -3.11
C GLU A 113 6.10 -13.49 -4.18
N VAL A 114 7.12 -12.62 -4.24
CA VAL A 114 7.26 -11.57 -5.26
C VAL A 114 8.68 -11.55 -5.82
N SER A 115 8.80 -11.34 -7.14
CA SER A 115 10.10 -11.15 -7.79
C SER A 115 10.52 -9.68 -7.70
N CYS A 116 11.64 -9.40 -7.01
CA CYS A 116 12.15 -8.02 -6.82
C CYS A 116 13.44 -7.73 -7.58
N GLY A 117 13.72 -8.49 -8.65
CA GLY A 117 14.95 -8.31 -9.43
C GLY A 117 15.10 -6.87 -9.95
N GLY A 118 16.25 -6.25 -9.65
CA GLY A 118 16.71 -5.01 -10.29
C GLY A 118 16.12 -3.69 -9.77
N ILE A 119 15.41 -3.69 -8.64
CA ILE A 119 14.76 -2.49 -8.10
C ILE A 119 15.52 -1.98 -6.86
N PRO A 120 16.27 -0.88 -6.95
CA PRO A 120 16.74 -0.17 -5.76
C PRO A 120 15.55 0.55 -5.12
N LEU A 121 15.15 0.11 -3.91
CA LEU A 121 14.20 0.84 -3.05
C LEU A 121 14.84 2.14 -2.53
#